data_AF-A0A6J6YFM1-F1
#
_entry.id   AF-A0A6J6YFM1-F1
#
_cell.length_a   1.000
_cell.length_b   1.000
_cell.length_c   1.000
_cell.angle_alpha   90.00
_cell.angle_beta   90.00
_cell.angle_gamma   90.00
#
_symmetry.space_group_name_H-M   'P 1'
#
loop_
_entity.id
_entity.type
_entity.pdbx_description
1 polymer ?
#
loop_
_entity_poly.entity_id
_entity_poly.type
_entity_poly.pdbx_seq_one_letter_code
_entity_poly.pdbx_strand_id
1 'polypeptide(L)'
;MWVAPGMHRNGTLLHTYIEPLGWQCFDDPPLDPVAAPIKAGDAVVFSSIAPHLTGPNVSNEIRKAYILQFVGLGATRFGNDDPPGGLSLDDDAKFPLVLNGGLPT
;
A
#
# COMPACT_ATOMS: atom_id res chain seq x y z
N MET A 1 0.01 11.84 -3.27
CA MET A 1 -0.66 10.98 -2.28
C MET A 1 -0.64 11.69 -0.93
N TRP A 2 -1.59 11.41 -0.06
CA TRP A 2 -1.58 11.84 1.35
C TRP A 2 -1.35 10.64 2.25
N VAL A 3 -0.59 10.81 3.33
CA VAL A 3 -0.31 9.76 4.32
C VAL A 3 -0.56 10.29 5.73
N ALA A 4 -1.08 9.47 6.62
CA ALA A 4 -1.11 9.73 8.06
C ALA A 4 0.19 9.19 8.69
N PRO A 5 1.19 10.05 9.01
CA PRO A 5 2.50 9.58 9.44
C PRO A 5 2.41 8.82 10.78
N GLY A 6 3.23 7.78 10.94
CA GLY A 6 3.31 7.02 12.19
C GLY A 6 2.15 6.05 12.45
N MET A 7 0.99 6.20 11.80
CA MET A 7 -0.19 5.37 12.08
C MET A 7 -0.01 3.89 11.72
N HIS A 8 0.90 3.57 10.80
CA HIS A 8 1.31 2.19 10.48
C HIS A 8 1.88 1.42 11.69
N ARG A 9 2.27 2.10 12.78
CA ARG A 9 2.81 1.46 13.99
C ARG A 9 1.74 0.83 14.87
N ASN A 10 0.47 1.06 14.57
CA ASN A 10 -0.67 0.59 15.37
C ASN A 10 -1.26 -0.73 14.85
N GLY A 11 -0.54 -1.44 13.98
CA GLY A 11 -1.03 -2.66 13.32
C GLY A 11 -2.06 -2.36 12.24
N THR A 12 -2.84 -3.38 11.87
CA THR A 12 -3.91 -3.24 10.87
C THR A 12 -5.05 -2.42 11.45
N LEU A 13 -5.41 -1.33 10.77
CA LEU A 13 -6.53 -0.48 11.16
C LEU A 13 -7.82 -0.93 10.46
N LEU A 14 -8.91 -0.93 11.22
CA LEU A 14 -10.23 -1.29 10.71
C LEU A 14 -10.68 -0.25 9.68
N HIS A 15 -11.06 -0.74 8.49
CA HIS A 15 -11.70 0.09 7.49
C HIS A 15 -13.21 0.03 7.69
N THR A 16 -13.85 1.19 7.67
CA THR A 16 -15.31 1.31 7.66
C THR A 16 -15.72 1.88 6.30
N TYR A 17 -16.75 1.31 5.69
CA TYR A 17 -17.26 1.79 4.41
C TYR A 17 -18.22 2.95 4.64
N ILE A 18 -17.96 4.08 3.99
CA ILE A 18 -18.77 5.29 4.06
C ILE A 18 -19.25 5.62 2.65
N GLU A 19 -20.56 5.65 2.44
CA GLU A 19 -21.13 6.11 1.17
C GLU A 19 -21.10 7.65 1.12
N PRO A 20 -20.64 8.30 0.03
CA PRO A 20 -20.08 7.75 -1.22
C PRO A 20 -18.53 7.73 -1.25
N LEU A 21 -17.89 7.93 -0.11
CA LEU A 21 -16.44 8.15 -0.01
C LEU A 21 -15.61 6.86 -0.13
N GLY A 22 -16.21 5.70 0.12
CA GLY A 22 -15.55 4.40 0.13
C GLY A 22 -15.01 4.01 1.50
N TRP A 23 -13.91 3.25 1.53
CA TRP A 23 -13.31 2.76 2.77
C TRP A 23 -12.42 3.82 3.44
N GLN A 24 -12.63 4.06 4.74
CA GLN A 24 -11.78 4.92 5.55
C GLN A 24 -11.37 4.27 6.88
N CYS A 25 -10.21 4.67 7.40
CA CYS A 25 -9.72 4.25 8.72
C CYS A 25 -10.08 5.25 9.83
N PHE A 26 -10.36 6.51 9.48
CA PHE A 26 -10.61 7.59 10.42
C PHE A 26 -11.74 8.47 9.91
N ASP A 27 -12.63 8.89 10.80
CA ASP A 27 -13.62 9.94 10.51
C ASP A 27 -12.95 11.32 10.52
N ASP A 28 -12.11 11.56 11.53
CA ASP A 28 -11.20 12.69 11.63
C ASP A 28 -9.76 12.16 11.78
N PRO A 29 -8.84 12.50 10.87
CA PRO A 29 -7.46 12.02 10.96
C PRO A 29 -6.83 12.44 12.30
N PRO A 30 -6.23 11.50 13.06
CA PRO A 30 -5.64 11.82 14.38
C PRO A 30 -4.39 12.72 14.27
N LEU A 31 -3.90 12.95 13.06
CA LEU A 31 -2.74 13.76 12.71
C LEU A 31 -3.00 14.42 11.36
N ASP A 32 -2.39 15.59 11.15
CA ASP A 32 -2.40 16.27 9.86
C ASP A 32 -1.80 15.36 8.77
N PRO A 33 -2.57 15.01 7.73
CA PRO A 33 -2.05 14.21 6.64
C PRO A 33 -0.96 14.98 5.89
N VAL A 34 0.13 14.28 5.54
CA VAL A 34 1.25 14.86 4.80
C VAL A 34 1.12 14.52 3.32
N ALA A 35 1.19 15.54 2.46
CA ALA A 35 1.24 15.35 1.01
C ALA A 35 2.64 14.92 0.56
N ALA A 36 2.69 13.93 -0.33
CA ALA A 36 3.87 13.54 -1.09
C ALA A 36 3.66 13.87 -2.58
N PRO A 37 3.88 15.13 -3.01
CA PRO A 37 3.92 15.50 -4.41
C PRO A 37 5.27 15.07 -5.01
N ILE A 38 5.25 14.43 -6.16
CA ILE A 38 6.44 13.91 -6.84
C ILE A 38 6.35 14.13 -8.36
N LYS A 39 7.48 14.13 -9.05
CA LYS A 39 7.56 14.24 -10.52
C LYS A 39 7.45 12.87 -11.17
N ALA A 40 7.23 12.84 -12.49
CA ALA A 40 7.34 11.60 -13.26
C ALA A 40 8.75 11.03 -13.12
N GLY A 41 8.85 9.76 -12.73
CA GLY A 41 10.13 9.06 -12.49
C GLY A 41 10.54 8.99 -11.01
N ASP A 42 9.94 9.79 -10.14
CA ASP A 42 10.14 9.70 -8.69
C ASP A 42 9.32 8.53 -8.10
N ALA A 43 9.62 8.16 -6.85
CA ALA A 43 8.89 7.14 -6.11
C ALA A 43 8.53 7.62 -4.70
N VAL A 44 7.39 7.15 -4.20
CA VAL A 44 7.01 7.24 -2.79
C VAL A 44 7.01 5.82 -2.23
N VAL A 45 7.78 5.59 -1.17
CA VAL A 45 7.87 4.30 -0.48
C VAL A 45 7.31 4.45 0.91
N PHE A 46 6.39 3.57 1.29
CA PHE A 46 5.74 3.59 2.59
C PHE A 46 5.35 2.17 3.03
N SER A 47 5.09 2.00 4.33
CA SER A 47 4.65 0.73 4.90
C SER A 47 3.26 0.34 4.36
N SER A 48 3.04 -0.95 4.08
CA SER A 48 1.77 -1.47 3.54
C SER A 48 0.54 -1.16 4.42
N ILE A 49 0.74 -0.95 5.72
CA ILE A 49 -0.33 -0.65 6.68
C ILE A 49 -0.40 0.85 7.04
N ALA A 50 0.33 1.71 6.34
CA ALA A 50 0.18 3.16 6.51
C ALA A 50 -1.15 3.62 5.90
N PRO A 51 -2.04 4.28 6.68
CA PRO A 51 -3.22 4.91 6.11
C PRO A 51 -2.80 5.98 5.13
N HIS A 52 -3.31 5.88 3.91
CA HIS A 52 -3.01 6.78 2.83
C HIS A 52 -4.23 6.91 1.92
N LEU A 53 -4.31 8.04 1.23
CA LEU A 53 -5.37 8.28 0.26
C LEU A 53 -4.84 9.13 -0.90
N THR A 54 -5.55 9.06 -2.02
CA THR A 54 -5.29 9.95 -3.14
C THR A 54 -6.57 10.69 -3.47
N GLY A 55 -6.53 12.01 -3.34
CA GLY A 55 -7.67 12.87 -3.68
C GLY A 55 -7.97 12.88 -5.18
N PRO A 56 -9.14 13.43 -5.55
CA PRO A 56 -9.57 13.56 -6.94
C PRO A 56 -8.54 14.33 -7.76
N ASN A 57 -8.39 13.95 -9.03
CA ASN A 57 -7.58 14.72 -9.97
C ASN A 57 -8.43 15.84 -10.56
N VAL A 58 -8.22 17.07 -10.08
CA VAL A 58 -8.93 18.28 -10.53
C VAL A 58 -8.18 19.05 -11.62
N SER A 59 -7.09 18.48 -12.14
CA SER A 59 -6.35 19.04 -13.28
C SER A 59 -6.88 18.49 -14.61
N ASN A 60 -6.48 19.12 -15.71
CA ASN A 60 -6.82 18.67 -17.07
C ASN A 60 -5.86 17.59 -17.60
N GLU A 61 -4.93 17.11 -16.78
CA GLU A 61 -3.88 16.17 -17.16
C GLU A 61 -4.13 14.78 -16.58
N ILE A 62 -3.68 13.73 -17.27
CA ILE A 62 -3.78 12.36 -16.76
C ILE A 62 -2.67 12.10 -15.72
N ARG A 63 -3.05 11.71 -14.51
CA ARG A 63 -2.12 11.26 -13.47
C ARG A 63 -2.00 9.73 -13.46
N LYS A 64 -0.88 9.19 -13.96
CA LYS A 64 -0.56 7.76 -13.93
C LYS A 64 0.44 7.42 -12.83
N ALA A 65 0.32 6.22 -12.27
CA ALA A 65 1.29 5.66 -11.33
C ALA A 65 1.43 4.15 -11.59
N TYR A 66 2.59 3.60 -11.24
CA TYR A 66 2.81 2.16 -11.18
C TYR A 66 3.10 1.79 -9.72
N ILE A 67 2.42 0.75 -9.23
CA ILE A 67 2.49 0.35 -7.82
C ILE A 67 3.21 -0.99 -7.74
N LEU A 68 4.23 -1.05 -6.89
CA LEU A 68 4.95 -2.26 -6.51
C LEU A 68 4.69 -2.54 -5.04
N GLN A 69 4.41 -3.79 -4.70
CA GLN A 69 4.26 -4.26 -3.33
C GLN A 69 5.34 -5.30 -3.04
N PHE A 70 6.09 -5.08 -1.98
CA PHE A 70 7.10 -6.01 -1.50
C PHE A 70 6.59 -6.67 -0.22
N VAL A 71 6.84 -7.97 -0.09
CA VAL A 71 6.49 -8.78 1.08
C VAL A 71 7.72 -9.51 1.57
N GLY A 72 7.73 -9.90 2.84
CA GLY A 72 8.83 -10.70 3.39
C GLY A 72 8.91 -12.09 2.76
N LEU A 73 10.10 -12.70 2.82
CA LEU A 73 10.31 -14.09 2.41
C LEU A 73 9.36 -15.03 3.17
N GLY A 74 8.80 -16.01 2.45
CA GLY A 74 7.84 -16.96 3.02
C GLY A 74 6.47 -16.36 3.34
N ALA A 75 6.16 -15.16 2.83
CA ALA A 75 4.84 -14.56 3.00
C ALA A 75 3.74 -15.46 2.41
N THR A 76 2.58 -15.45 3.09
CA THR A 76 1.37 -16.10 2.63
C THR A 76 0.29 -15.05 2.41
N ARG A 77 -0.33 -15.06 1.23
CA ARG A 77 -1.48 -14.20 0.92
C ARG A 77 -2.76 -14.89 1.36
N PHE A 78 -3.68 -14.11 1.93
CA PHE A 78 -5.05 -14.52 2.19
C PHE A 78 -5.99 -13.67 1.35
N GLY A 79 -6.86 -14.32 0.60
CA GLY A 79 -7.84 -13.70 -0.28
C GLY A 79 -9.05 -14.60 -0.45
N ASN A 80 -10.16 -14.05 -0.94
CA ASN A 80 -11.42 -14.78 -1.07
C ASN A 80 -11.32 -16.02 -1.98
N ASP A 81 -10.41 -15.97 -2.97
CA ASP A 81 -10.16 -17.04 -3.94
C ASP A 81 -8.95 -17.92 -3.57
N ASP A 82 -8.27 -17.63 -2.46
CA ASP A 82 -7.11 -18.40 -2.01
C ASP A 82 -7.53 -19.63 -1.19
N PRO A 83 -6.68 -20.68 -1.11
CA PRO A 83 -6.95 -21.84 -0.25
C PRO A 83 -7.16 -21.45 1.23
N PRO A 84 -7.80 -22.29 2.06
CA PRO A 84 -7.99 -22.01 3.49
C PRO A 84 -6.69 -21.73 4.27
N GLY A 85 -5.57 -22.30 3.82
CA GLY A 85 -4.24 -22.04 4.39
C GLY A 85 -3.52 -20.81 3.80
N GLY A 86 -4.16 -20.10 2.89
CA GLY A 86 -3.57 -19.03 2.08
C GLY A 86 -2.74 -19.53 0.90
N LEU A 87 -2.32 -18.61 0.06
CA LEU A 87 -1.42 -18.84 -1.07
C LEU A 87 0.02 -18.48 -0.66
N SER A 88 0.92 -19.46 -0.67
CA SER A 88 2.37 -19.22 -0.49
C SER A 88 2.91 -18.36 -1.64
N LEU A 89 3.75 -17.39 -1.30
CA LEU A 89 4.37 -16.46 -2.25
C LEU A 89 5.84 -16.83 -2.51
N ASP A 90 6.12 -18.12 -2.70
CA ASP A 90 7.46 -18.71 -2.85
C ASP A 90 7.80 -19.18 -4.28
N ASP A 91 6.89 -18.98 -5.23
CA ASP A 91 7.13 -19.24 -6.65
C ASP A 91 7.88 -18.05 -7.28
N ASP A 92 9.21 -18.14 -7.36
CA ASP A 92 10.09 -17.09 -7.91
C ASP A 92 9.73 -16.65 -9.35
N ALA A 93 9.06 -17.50 -10.13
CA ALA A 93 8.63 -17.11 -11.48
C ALA A 93 7.42 -16.14 -11.45
N LYS A 94 6.66 -16.14 -10.36
CA LYS A 94 5.49 -15.27 -10.14
C LYS A 94 5.78 -14.14 -9.15
N PHE A 95 6.59 -14.42 -8.14
CA PHE A 95 6.94 -13.54 -7.02
C PHE A 95 8.46 -13.43 -6.93
N PRO A 96 9.11 -12.73 -7.89
CA PRO A 96 10.56 -12.72 -7.97
C PRO A 96 11.20 -12.10 -6.72
N LEU A 97 12.29 -12.71 -6.27
CA LEU A 97 13.08 -12.22 -5.15
C LEU A 97 13.72 -10.87 -5.46
N VAL A 98 13.72 -9.99 -4.45
CA VAL A 98 14.57 -8.80 -4.45
C VAL A 98 15.92 -9.19 -3.87
N LEU A 99 16.98 -8.94 -4.62
CA LEU A 99 18.35 -9.29 -4.23
C LEU A 99 19.12 -8.03 -3.82
N ASN A 100 19.87 -8.12 -2.72
CA ASN A 100 20.86 -7.12 -2.33
C ASN A 100 22.26 -7.69 -2.55
N GLY A 101 23.03 -7.11 -3.47
CA GLY A 101 24.35 -7.64 -3.85
C GLY A 101 24.31 -9.06 -4.43
N GLY A 102 23.16 -9.48 -5.00
CA GLY A 102 22.97 -10.82 -5.55
C GLY A 102 22.49 -11.88 -4.54
N LEU A 103 22.25 -11.49 -3.28
CA LEU A 103 21.74 -12.39 -2.24
C LEU A 103 20.30 -12.01 -1.85
N PRO A 104 19.43 -12.98 -1.53
CA PRO A 104 18.10 -12.69 -0.98
C PRO A 104 18.20 -11.90 0.33
N THR A 105 17.31 -10.93 0.50
CA THR A 105 17.16 -10.12 1.73
C THR A 105 16.05 -10.63 2.62
#